data_AF-A0A8T1S785-F1
#
_entry.id   AF-A0A8T1S785-F1
#
_cell.length_a   1.000
_cell.length_b   1.000
_cell.length_c   1.000
_cell.angle_alpha   90.00
_cell.angle_beta   90.00
_cell.angle_gamma   90.00
#
_symmetry.space_group_name_H-M   'P 1'
#
loop_
_entity.id
_entity.type
_entity.pdbx_description
1 polymer ?
#
loop_
_entity_poly.entity_id
_entity_poly.type
_entity_poly.pdbx_seq_one_letter_code
_entity_poly.pdbx_strand_id
1 'polypeptide(L)'
;MPDTSANVRILVLQGLCGICYINYSNQNKVKDLNLADVLFDWLIEEEDSSPASNHITVVKFWVCYLLTVLCCNNIPYIRILHELGGQKLETKLKFLSSMEWSGWPDNYAKVLFSILGFHKDQLTSGI
;
A
#
# COMPACT_ATOMS: atom_id res chain seq x y z
N MET A 1 3.21 -19.22 -17.95
CA MET A 1 2.90 -17.89 -17.40
C MET A 1 3.92 -17.57 -16.32
N PRO A 2 4.27 -16.31 -16.07
CA PRO A 2 5.16 -15.94 -14.96
C PRO A 2 4.56 -16.40 -13.63
N ASP A 3 5.42 -16.78 -12.67
CA ASP A 3 5.01 -17.14 -11.32
C ASP A 3 4.51 -15.89 -10.58
N THR A 4 3.26 -15.95 -10.10
CA THR A 4 2.61 -14.86 -9.36
C THR A 4 2.29 -15.26 -7.91
N SER A 5 2.98 -16.27 -7.37
CA SER A 5 2.88 -16.68 -5.98
C SER A 5 3.22 -15.55 -5.02
N ALA A 6 2.68 -15.60 -3.81
CA ALA A 6 2.89 -14.56 -2.80
C ALA A 6 4.38 -14.33 -2.50
N ASN A 7 5.20 -15.39 -2.46
CA ASN A 7 6.64 -15.27 -2.24
C ASN A 7 7.34 -14.48 -3.34
N VAL A 8 6.98 -14.72 -4.62
CA VAL A 8 7.53 -13.94 -5.74
C VAL A 8 7.09 -12.49 -5.66
N ARG A 9 5.81 -12.21 -5.35
CA ARG A 9 5.31 -10.84 -5.17
C ARG A 9 6.07 -10.11 -4.05
N ILE A 10 6.32 -10.78 -2.91
CA ILE A 10 7.09 -10.22 -1.79
C ILE A 10 8.50 -9.83 -2.25
N LEU A 11 9.21 -10.71 -2.95
CA LEU A 11 10.57 -10.41 -3.45
C LEU A 11 10.58 -9.22 -4.42
N VAL A 12 9.59 -9.15 -5.32
CA VAL A 12 9.42 -8.01 -6.23
C VAL A 12 9.17 -6.72 -5.45
N LEU A 13 8.26 -6.73 -4.48
CA LEU A 13 7.96 -5.56 -3.65
C LEU A 13 9.18 -5.10 -2.85
N GLN A 14 9.95 -6.02 -2.27
CA GLN A 14 11.19 -5.70 -1.55
C GLN A 14 12.22 -5.02 -2.46
N GLY A 15 12.44 -5.55 -3.66
CA GLY A 15 13.33 -4.95 -4.65
C GLY A 15 12.88 -3.54 -5.06
N LEU A 16 11.57 -3.38 -5.32
CA LEU A 16 10.97 -2.09 -5.65
C LEU A 16 11.11 -1.07 -4.50
N CYS A 17 10.90 -1.50 -3.26
CA CYS A 17 11.13 -0.66 -2.09
C CYS A 17 12.58 -0.20 -2.04
N GLY A 18 13.54 -1.11 -2.20
CA GLY A 18 14.97 -0.79 -2.16
C GLY A 18 15.39 0.25 -3.20
N ILE A 19 14.89 0.16 -4.43
CA ILE A 19 15.26 1.10 -5.50
C ILE A 19 14.46 2.42 -5.45
N CYS A 20 13.26 2.42 -4.87
CA CYS A 20 12.41 3.62 -4.77
C CYS A 20 12.65 4.40 -3.48
N TYR A 21 13.19 3.76 -2.43
CA TYR A 21 13.51 4.43 -1.18
C TYR A 21 14.45 5.60 -1.45
N ILE A 22 14.02 6.80 -1.03
CA ILE A 22 14.72 8.09 -1.19
C ILE A 22 15.13 8.49 -2.63
N ASN A 23 14.80 7.70 -3.67
CA ASN A 23 15.13 8.00 -5.05
C ASN A 23 13.92 8.53 -5.82
N TYR A 24 13.80 9.86 -5.90
CA TYR A 24 12.68 10.52 -6.56
C TYR A 24 12.53 10.18 -8.06
N SER A 25 13.64 9.95 -8.77
CA SER A 25 13.61 9.56 -10.19
C SER A 25 12.93 8.20 -10.37
N ASN A 26 13.28 7.22 -9.54
CA ASN A 26 12.67 5.90 -9.58
C ASN A 26 11.20 5.96 -9.12
N GLN A 27 10.87 6.74 -8.10
CA GLN A 27 9.48 6.96 -7.68
C GLN A 27 8.60 7.51 -8.80
N ASN A 28 9.13 8.35 -9.69
CA ASN A 28 8.38 8.87 -10.83
C ASN A 28 8.25 7.85 -11.97
N LYS A 29 9.30 7.10 -12.30
CA LYS A 29 9.24 6.06 -13.34
C LYS A 29 8.18 4.99 -13.06
N VAL A 30 7.92 4.75 -11.79
CA VAL A 30 6.87 3.83 -11.34
C VAL A 30 5.48 4.22 -11.84
N LYS A 31 5.20 5.52 -12.03
CA LYS A 31 3.94 5.99 -12.61
C LYS A 31 3.77 5.56 -14.05
N ASP A 32 4.86 5.57 -14.82
CA ASP A 32 4.87 5.24 -16.25
C ASP A 32 4.62 3.74 -16.51
N LEU A 33 4.69 2.91 -15.46
CA LEU A 33 4.54 1.46 -15.52
C LEU A 33 3.17 0.94 -15.04
N ASN A 34 2.20 1.83 -14.79
CA ASN A 34 0.89 1.47 -14.20
C ASN A 34 1.01 0.66 -12.90
N LEU A 35 2.08 0.89 -12.13
CA LEU A 35 2.31 0.13 -10.91
C LEU A 35 1.26 0.46 -9.83
N ALA A 36 0.68 1.66 -9.87
CA ALA A 36 -0.37 2.07 -8.94
C ALA A 36 -1.58 1.11 -9.00
N ASP A 37 -2.04 0.76 -10.20
CA ASP A 37 -3.13 -0.19 -10.42
C ASP A 37 -2.79 -1.58 -9.86
N VAL A 38 -1.61 -2.10 -10.20
CA VAL A 38 -1.16 -3.42 -9.74
C VAL A 38 -1.06 -3.49 -8.21
N LEU A 39 -0.48 -2.46 -7.58
CA LEU A 39 -0.37 -2.39 -6.13
C LEU A 39 -1.73 -2.25 -5.47
N PHE A 40 -2.64 -1.48 -6.05
CA PHE A 40 -3.99 -1.35 -5.54
C PHE A 40 -4.75 -2.67 -5.59
N ASP A 41 -4.68 -3.39 -6.72
CA ASP A 41 -5.31 -4.71 -6.86
C ASP A 41 -4.81 -5.70 -5.81
N TRP A 42 -3.49 -5.77 -5.58
CA TRP A 42 -2.92 -6.62 -4.52
C TRP A 42 -3.33 -6.19 -3.11
N LEU A 43 -3.53 -4.89 -2.89
CA LEU A 43 -3.98 -4.36 -1.61
C LEU A 43 -5.42 -4.78 -1.30
N ILE A 44 -6.30 -4.72 -2.31
CA ILE A 44 -7.73 -5.00 -2.14
C ILE A 44 -8.10 -6.47 -2.27
N GLU A 45 -7.22 -7.30 -2.84
CA GLU A 45 -7.37 -8.75 -2.99
C GLU A 45 -7.99 -9.38 -1.74
N GLU A 46 -9.06 -10.16 -1.91
CA GLU A 46 -9.72 -10.82 -0.80
C GLU A 46 -8.86 -11.95 -0.23
N GLU A 47 -8.88 -12.10 1.09
CA GLU A 47 -8.21 -13.21 1.76
C GLU A 47 -9.22 -14.32 1.99
N ASP A 48 -9.00 -15.48 1.39
CA ASP A 48 -9.72 -16.69 1.77
C ASP A 48 -9.26 -17.16 3.15
N SER A 49 -10.04 -18.00 3.85
CA SER A 49 -9.68 -18.52 5.18
C SER A 49 -8.55 -19.56 5.18
N SER A 50 -7.78 -19.69 4.10
CA SER A 50 -6.73 -20.69 3.94
C SER A 50 -5.40 -20.23 4.54
N PRO A 51 -4.45 -21.13 4.88
CA PRO A 51 -3.11 -20.74 5.35
C PRO A 51 -2.32 -19.84 4.37
N ALA A 52 -2.68 -19.85 3.08
CA ALA A 52 -2.12 -18.94 2.09
C ALA A 52 -2.51 -17.47 2.36
N SER A 53 -3.58 -17.24 3.11
CA SER A 53 -4.02 -15.90 3.53
C SER A 53 -2.92 -15.15 4.27
N ASN A 54 -2.18 -15.83 5.16
CA ASN A 54 -1.07 -15.23 5.90
C ASN A 54 0.00 -14.67 4.96
N HIS A 55 0.32 -15.36 3.86
CA HIS A 55 1.28 -14.86 2.87
C HIS A 55 0.70 -13.69 2.07
N ILE A 56 -0.59 -13.70 1.75
CA ILE A 56 -1.28 -12.58 1.09
C ILE A 56 -1.36 -11.35 2.01
N THR A 57 -1.58 -11.53 3.31
CA THR A 57 -1.50 -10.43 4.28
C THR A 57 -0.11 -9.80 4.27
N VAL A 58 0.95 -10.60 4.24
CA VAL A 58 2.34 -10.09 4.14
C VAL A 58 2.58 -9.34 2.83
N VAL A 59 2.02 -9.81 1.70
CA VAL A 59 2.04 -9.05 0.44
C VAL A 59 1.42 -7.66 0.64
N LYS A 60 0.26 -7.57 1.29
CA LYS A 60 -0.40 -6.28 1.57
C LYS A 60 0.42 -5.37 2.48
N PHE A 61 1.15 -5.94 3.45
CA PHE A 61 2.05 -5.16 4.30
C PHE A 61 3.19 -4.53 3.48
N TRP A 62 3.80 -5.30 2.58
CA TRP A 62 4.79 -4.79 1.64
C TRP A 62 4.21 -3.78 0.66
N VAL A 63 2.97 -3.96 0.19
CA VAL A 63 2.29 -2.97 -0.63
C VAL A 63 2.12 -1.65 0.12
N CYS A 64 1.62 -1.67 1.36
CA CYS A 64 1.49 -0.47 2.20
C CYS A 64 2.84 0.24 2.41
N TYR A 65 3.92 -0.52 2.63
CA TYR A 65 5.26 0.05 2.76
C TYR A 65 5.73 0.71 1.46
N LEU A 66 5.61 0.02 0.32
CA LEU A 66 6.00 0.58 -0.97
C LEU A 66 5.19 1.84 -1.31
N LEU A 67 3.87 1.80 -1.12
CA LEU A 67 3.00 2.97 -1.33
C LEU A 67 3.39 4.14 -0.42
N THR A 68 3.79 3.87 0.83
CA THR A 68 4.35 4.88 1.74
C THR A 68 5.61 5.50 1.14
N VAL A 69 6.57 4.67 0.70
CA VAL A 69 7.82 5.12 0.06
C VAL A 69 7.53 5.98 -1.18
N LEU A 70 6.59 5.56 -2.03
CA LEU A 70 6.21 6.28 -3.23
C LEU A 70 5.52 7.61 -2.90
N CYS A 71 4.75 7.70 -1.83
CA CYS A 71 4.04 8.92 -1.45
C CYS A 71 4.89 9.93 -0.66
N CYS A 72 5.88 9.48 0.12
CA CYS A 72 6.62 10.31 1.09
C CYS A 72 7.23 11.61 0.52
N ASN A 73 7.47 11.69 -0.79
CA ASN A 73 7.92 12.93 -1.46
C ASN A 73 7.28 13.13 -2.85
N ASN A 74 6.13 12.52 -3.11
CA ASN A 74 5.53 12.49 -4.44
C ASN A 74 4.02 12.81 -4.40
N ILE A 75 3.68 14.08 -4.26
CA ILE A 75 2.29 14.57 -4.23
C ILE A 75 1.45 14.06 -5.41
N PRO A 76 1.95 14.01 -6.67
CA PRO A 76 1.17 13.43 -7.75
C PRO A 76 0.79 11.97 -7.53
N TYR A 77 1.62 11.16 -6.84
CA TYR A 77 1.30 9.76 -6.54
C TYR A 77 0.16 9.64 -5.51
N ILE A 78 0.12 10.56 -4.53
CA ILE A 78 -1.00 10.67 -3.59
C ILE A 78 -2.32 10.90 -4.33
N ARG A 79 -2.33 11.81 -5.32
CA ARG A 79 -3.51 12.09 -6.14
C ARG A 79 -3.97 10.85 -6.92
N ILE A 80 -3.04 10.15 -7.55
CA ILE A 80 -3.32 8.90 -8.29
C ILE A 80 -4.00 7.88 -7.39
N LEU A 81 -3.49 7.67 -6.16
CA LEU A 81 -4.09 6.71 -5.23
C LEU A 81 -5.50 7.10 -4.78
N HIS A 82 -5.76 8.40 -4.58
CA HIS A 82 -7.10 8.89 -4.28
C HIS A 82 -8.06 8.66 -5.44
N GLU A 83 -7.64 8.99 -6.66
CA GLU A 83 -8.44 8.82 -7.88
C GLU A 83 -8.75 7.34 -8.16
N LEU A 84 -7.78 6.45 -7.93
CA LEU A 84 -7.90 5.02 -8.16
C LEU A 84 -8.73 4.30 -7.08
N GLY A 85 -8.47 4.61 -5.81
CA GLY A 85 -8.93 3.79 -4.70
C GLY A 85 -10.10 4.35 -3.89
N GLY A 86 -10.24 5.68 -3.82
CA GLY A 86 -11.28 6.38 -3.06
C GLY A 86 -11.59 5.75 -1.68
N GLN A 87 -12.89 5.56 -1.39
CA GLN A 87 -13.37 4.99 -0.13
C GLN A 87 -12.94 3.51 0.09
N LYS A 88 -12.70 2.75 -0.99
CA LYS A 88 -12.23 1.35 -0.88
C LYS A 88 -10.82 1.30 -0.30
N LEU A 89 -9.94 2.20 -0.74
CA LEU A 89 -8.60 2.34 -0.21
C LEU A 89 -8.62 2.70 1.27
N GLU A 90 -9.44 3.70 1.64
CA GLU A 90 -9.60 4.11 3.03
C GLU A 90 -10.06 2.94 3.92
N THR A 91 -11.10 2.23 3.50
CA THR A 91 -11.67 1.09 4.25
C THR A 91 -10.63 -0.01 4.44
N LYS A 92 -9.89 -0.35 3.37
CA LYS A 92 -8.87 -1.39 3.41
C LYS A 92 -7.69 -1.00 4.30
N LEU A 93 -7.21 0.25 4.22
CA LEU A 93 -6.15 0.75 5.09
C LEU A 93 -6.59 0.78 6.55
N LYS A 94 -7.82 1.19 6.83
CA LYS A 94 -8.39 1.14 8.18
C LYS A 94 -8.42 -0.28 8.73
N PHE A 95 -8.85 -1.26 7.94
CA PHE A 95 -8.80 -2.67 8.32
C PHE A 95 -7.35 -3.15 8.60
N LEU A 96 -6.42 -2.97 7.66
CA LEU A 96 -5.02 -3.39 7.82
C LEU A 96 -4.32 -2.67 8.98
N SER A 97 -4.72 -1.44 9.28
CA SER A 97 -4.20 -0.68 10.43
C SER A 97 -4.58 -1.27 11.78
N SER A 98 -5.65 -2.07 11.83
CA SER A 98 -6.11 -2.74 13.05
C SER A 98 -5.45 -4.10 13.29
N MET A 99 -4.78 -4.65 12.27
CA MET A 99 -4.08 -5.93 12.36
C MET A 99 -2.75 -5.82 13.13
N GLU A 100 -2.21 -6.98 13.55
CA GLU A 100 -0.88 -7.09 14.14
C GLU A 100 0.21 -7.11 13.05
N TRP A 101 1.22 -6.25 13.20
CA TRP A 101 2.34 -6.09 12.26
C TRP A 101 3.65 -6.60 12.86
N SER A 102 3.60 -7.78 13.48
CA SER A 102 4.77 -8.38 14.13
C SER A 102 5.95 -8.54 13.16
N GLY A 103 7.13 -8.09 13.59
CA GLY A 103 8.35 -8.10 12.78
C GLY A 103 8.55 -6.88 11.87
N TRP A 104 7.58 -5.95 11.80
CA TRP A 104 7.74 -4.68 11.11
C TRP A 104 8.09 -3.55 12.10
N PRO A 105 8.90 -2.55 11.69
CA PRO A 105 9.24 -1.42 12.54
C PRO A 105 8.03 -0.53 12.86
N ASP A 106 7.07 -0.45 11.93
CA ASP A 106 5.86 0.37 12.03
C ASP A 106 4.68 -0.32 11.35
N ASN A 107 3.46 0.11 11.70
CA ASN A 107 2.25 -0.23 10.94
C ASN A 107 2.12 0.72 9.74
N TYR A 108 2.64 0.30 8.58
CA TYR A 108 2.67 1.14 7.39
C TYR A 108 1.28 1.42 6.79
N ALA A 109 0.25 0.65 7.13
CA ALA A 109 -1.13 1.03 6.79
C ALA A 109 -1.57 2.31 7.54
N LYS A 110 -1.21 2.47 8.83
CA LYS A 110 -1.46 3.71 9.58
C LYS A 110 -0.68 4.90 9.02
N VAL A 111 0.58 4.68 8.68
CA VAL A 111 1.44 5.72 8.09
C VAL A 111 0.86 6.17 6.76
N LEU A 112 0.53 5.24 5.86
CA LEU A 112 -0.07 5.54 4.57
C LEU A 112 -1.43 6.22 4.69
N PHE A 113 -2.30 5.74 5.59
CA PHE A 113 -3.59 6.39 5.90
C PHE A 113 -3.41 7.85 6.30
N SER A 114 -2.35 8.14 7.06
CA SER A 114 -2.01 9.50 7.50
C SER A 114 -1.49 10.37 6.36
N ILE A 115 -0.59 9.84 5.53
CA ILE A 115 -0.04 10.53 4.35
C ILE A 115 -1.15 10.88 3.36
N LEU A 116 -2.12 9.99 3.17
CA LEU A 116 -3.26 10.22 2.29
C LEU A 116 -4.31 11.19 2.88
N GLY A 117 -4.22 11.52 4.17
CA GLY A 117 -5.09 12.51 4.80
C GLY A 117 -6.49 12.02 5.14
N PHE A 118 -6.69 10.70 5.27
CA PHE A 118 -7.99 10.10 5.60
C PHE A 118 -8.46 10.34 7.05
N HIS A 119 -7.67 11.01 7.88
CA HIS A 119 -8.07 11.39 9.25
C HIS A 119 -9.15 12.50 9.32
N LYS A 120 -9.57 13.07 8.18
CA LYS A 120 -10.34 14.31 8.14
C LYS A 120 -11.85 14.20 8.47
N ASP A 121 -12.42 13.00 8.59
CA ASP A 121 -13.87 12.85 8.78
C ASP A 121 -14.33 12.76 10.26
N GLN A 122 -13.49 13.10 11.24
CA GLN A 122 -13.90 13.21 12.65
C GLN A 122 -14.09 14.64 13.16
N LEU A 123 -13.93 15.67 12.32
CA LEU A 123 -13.96 17.08 12.76
C LEU A 123 -15.16 17.90 12.25
N THR A 124 -16.13 17.30 11.53
CA THR A 124 -17.30 18.02 10.99
C THR A 124 -18.66 17.51 11.47
N SER A 125 -18.71 16.52 12.37
CA SER A 125 -19.95 16.01 12.96
C SER A 125 -20.27 16.60 14.35
N GLY A 126 -19.63 17.72 14.70
CA GLY A 126 -19.82 18.39 15.98
C GLY A 126 -19.79 19.91 15.87
N ILE A 127 -20.66 20.50 15.04
CA ILE A 127 -21.18 21.88 15.21
C ILE A 127 -22.67 21.85 14.83
#